data_AF-A0A5C8VLF4-F1
#
_entry.id   AF-A0A5C8VLF4-F1
#
_cell.length_a   1.000
_cell.length_b   1.000
_cell.length_c   1.000
_cell.angle_alpha   90.00
_cell.angle_beta   90.00
_cell.angle_gamma   90.00
#
_symmetry.space_group_name_H-M   'P 1'
#
loop_
_entity.id
_entity.type
_entity.pdbx_description
1 polymer ?
#
loop_
_entity_poly.entity_id
_entity_poly.type
_entity_poly.pdbx_seq_one_letter_code
_entity_poly.pdbx_strand_id
1 'polypeptide(L)'
;MDAERTPTEPHAPIRGRALLALRACAAQPQGLRHEAYPTYMPMLNEMGLVEERHVRGVGRSQPAWFLTAAGRAVIAELEPNEARD
;
A
#
# COMPACT_ATOMS: atom_id res chain seq x y z
N MET A 1 -3.13 -1.52 -33.15
CA MET A 1 -4.08 -1.26 -32.04
C MET A 1 -3.22 -1.11 -30.82
N ASP A 2 -2.68 0.09 -30.77
CA ASP A 2 -1.57 0.53 -29.97
C ASP A 2 -2.14 0.99 -28.63
N ALA A 3 -1.73 0.32 -27.57
CA ALA A 3 -1.83 0.84 -26.22
C ALA A 3 -0.49 0.52 -25.54
N GLU A 4 0.55 1.18 -26.08
CA GLU A 4 1.80 1.42 -25.39
C GLU A 4 1.45 2.00 -24.01
N ARG A 5 1.56 1.18 -22.97
CA ARG A 5 1.42 1.65 -21.59
C ARG A 5 2.61 2.56 -21.34
N THR A 6 2.37 3.87 -21.47
CA THR A 6 3.27 4.94 -21.04
C THR A 6 3.85 4.59 -19.67
N PRO A 7 5.17 4.71 -19.47
CA PRO A 7 5.75 4.54 -18.14
C PRO A 7 5.15 5.63 -17.27
N THR A 8 4.36 5.20 -16.29
CA THR A 8 3.75 6.06 -15.27
C THR A 8 4.84 6.99 -14.74
N GLU A 9 4.51 8.29 -14.67
CA GLU A 9 5.35 9.35 -14.11
C GLU A 9 6.09 8.86 -12.85
N PRO A 10 7.30 9.36 -12.55
CA PRO A 10 7.98 9.02 -11.32
C PRO A 10 7.08 9.45 -10.16
N HIS A 11 6.29 8.50 -9.65
CA HIS A 11 5.42 8.72 -8.50
C HIS A 11 6.32 9.31 -7.43
N ALA A 12 5.93 10.50 -6.95
CA ALA A 12 6.68 11.20 -5.92
C ALA A 12 7.05 10.20 -4.81
N PRO A 13 8.30 10.23 -4.32
CA PRO A 13 8.81 9.18 -3.45
C PRO A 13 7.86 8.98 -2.27
N ILE A 14 7.48 7.72 -2.02
CA ILE A 14 6.61 7.37 -0.89
C ILE A 14 7.31 7.79 0.40
N ARG A 15 6.78 8.81 1.07
CA ARG A 15 7.38 9.42 2.26
C ARG A 15 6.31 9.82 3.27
N GLY A 16 6.75 10.10 4.50
CA GLY A 16 5.89 10.60 5.56
C GLY A 16 4.68 9.70 5.82
N ARG A 17 3.47 10.27 5.79
CA ARG A 17 2.24 9.54 6.15
C ARG A 17 1.89 8.39 5.20
N ALA A 18 2.31 8.43 3.94
CA ALA A 18 2.10 7.33 3.00
C ALA A 18 3.01 6.12 3.33
N LEU A 19 4.25 6.38 3.75
CA LEU A 19 5.15 5.33 4.23
C LEU A 19 4.66 4.72 5.55
N LEU A 20 4.13 5.54 6.46
CA LEU A 20 3.49 5.05 7.70
C LEU A 20 2.28 4.15 7.41
N ALA A 21 1.47 4.50 6.41
CA ALA A 21 0.34 3.68 5.97
C ALA A 21 0.81 2.30 5.44
N LEU A 22 1.87 2.27 4.62
CA LEU A 22 2.49 1.02 4.16
C LEU A 22 3.04 0.17 5.31
N ARG A 23 3.76 0.79 6.25
CA ARG A 23 4.27 0.11 7.45
C ARG A 23 3.13 -0.44 8.31
N ALA A 24 2.01 0.27 8.44
CA ALA A 24 0.84 -0.22 9.15
C ALA A 24 0.23 -1.47 8.48
N CYS A 25 0.20 -1.53 7.15
CA CYS A 25 -0.19 -2.73 6.42
C CYS A 25 0.80 -3.89 6.64
N ALA A 26 2.11 -3.62 6.73
CA ALA A 26 3.13 -4.62 7.03
C ALA A 26 2.97 -5.22 8.42
N ALA A 27 2.65 -4.38 9.42
CA ALA A 27 2.44 -4.79 10.80
C ALA A 27 1.13 -5.57 11.00
N GLN A 28 0.18 -5.52 10.06
CA GLN A 28 -1.11 -6.18 10.16
C GLN A 28 -1.36 -7.16 9.00
N PRO A 29 -0.78 -8.37 9.04
CA PRO A 29 -0.88 -9.35 7.95
C PRO A 29 -2.31 -9.87 7.71
N GLN A 30 -3.18 -9.80 8.73
CA GLN A 30 -4.60 -10.12 8.61
C GLN A 30 -5.43 -9.09 7.83
N GLY A 31 -4.80 -8.00 7.38
CA GLY A 31 -5.43 -6.91 6.65
C GLY A 31 -5.77 -5.73 7.54
N LEU A 32 -5.40 -4.53 7.10
CA LEU A 32 -5.74 -3.28 7.75
C LEU A 32 -7.19 -2.91 7.45
N ARG A 33 -7.90 -2.28 8.39
CA ARG A 33 -9.29 -1.86 8.14
C ARG A 33 -9.37 -0.92 6.94
N HIS A 34 -10.39 -1.08 6.11
CA HIS A 34 -10.58 -0.24 4.91
C HIS A 34 -10.62 1.26 5.23
N GLU A 35 -11.16 1.65 6.39
CA GLU A 35 -11.24 3.07 6.83
C GLU A 35 -9.90 3.64 7.31
N ALA A 36 -8.85 2.83 7.46
CA ALA A 36 -7.55 3.32 7.93
C ALA A 36 -6.83 4.09 6.82
N TYR A 37 -6.25 5.25 7.16
CA TYR A 37 -5.52 6.10 6.21
C TYR A 37 -6.31 6.39 4.92
N PRO A 38 -7.55 6.91 5.02
CA PRO A 38 -8.50 6.96 3.90
C PRO A 38 -8.01 7.82 2.73
N THR A 39 -7.10 8.77 2.99
CA THR A 39 -6.49 9.61 1.95
C THR A 39 -5.37 8.89 1.19
N TYR A 40 -4.66 7.96 1.82
CA TYR A 40 -3.44 7.37 1.27
C TYR A 40 -3.66 5.98 0.69
N MET A 41 -4.57 5.19 1.26
CA MET A 41 -4.83 3.83 0.79
C MET A 41 -5.30 3.73 -0.66
N PRO A 42 -6.20 4.60 -1.16
CA PRO A 42 -6.57 4.59 -2.57
C PRO A 42 -5.37 4.84 -3.48
N MET A 43 -4.55 5.85 -3.18
CA MET A 43 -3.32 6.16 -3.91
C MET A 43 -2.34 4.97 -3.90
N LEU A 44 -2.11 4.36 -2.72
CA LEU A 44 -1.24 3.19 -2.58
C LEU A 44 -1.75 1.97 -3.36
N ASN A 45 -3.08 1.83 -3.48
CA ASN A 45 -3.72 0.77 -4.27
C ASN A 45 -3.57 1.02 -5.77
N GLU A 46 -3.73 2.26 -6.23
CA GLU A 46 -3.48 2.65 -7.62
C GLU A 46 -2.03 2.39 -8.03
N MET A 47 -1.08 2.54 -7.10
CA MET A 47 0.33 2.19 -7.30
C MET A 47 0.63 0.69 -7.17
N GLY A 48 -0.36 -0.14 -6.83
CA GLY A 48 -0.19 -1.59 -6.63
C GLY A 48 0.64 -1.98 -5.40
N LEU A 49 0.84 -1.06 -4.45
CA LEU A 49 1.62 -1.30 -3.23
C LEU A 49 0.76 -1.94 -2.12
N VAL A 50 -0.53 -1.66 -2.15
CA VAL A 50 -1.54 -2.36 -1.35
C VAL A 50 -2.65 -2.86 -2.28
N GLU A 51 -3.46 -3.79 -1.79
CA GLU A 51 -4.65 -4.25 -2.48
C GLU A 51 -5.84 -4.28 -1.52
N GLU A 52 -7.03 -3.96 -2.01
CA GLU A 52 -8.26 -4.19 -1.28
C GLU A 52 -8.66 -5.67 -1.41
N ARG A 53 -8.85 -6.35 -0.29
CA ARG A 53 -9.48 -7.68 -0.27
C ARG A 53 -10.57 -7.76 0.78
N HIS A 54 -11.59 -8.53 0.44
CA HIS A 54 -12.69 -8.83 1.33
C HIS A 54 -12.31 -9.97 2.28
N VAL A 55 -12.24 -9.69 3.58
CA VAL A 55 -12.05 -10.70 4.62
C VAL A 55 -13.40 -11.21 5.12
N ARG A 56 -13.53 -12.54 5.20
CA ARG A 56 -14.70 -13.17 5.82
C ARG A 56 -14.59 -13.05 7.33
N GLY A 57 -15.39 -12.15 7.90
CA GLY A 57 -15.59 -12.05 9.35
C GLY A 57 -16.83 -12.80 9.81
N VAL A 58 -17.00 -12.93 11.12
CA VAL A 58 -18.22 -13.47 11.73
C VAL A 58 -19.40 -12.58 11.35
N GLY A 59 -20.32 -13.10 10.53
CA GLY A 59 -21.56 -12.43 10.15
C GLY A 59 -21.48 -11.46 8.97
N ARG A 60 -20.31 -11.04 8.51
CA ARG A 60 -20.16 -10.20 7.30
C ARG A 60 -18.76 -10.20 6.70
N SER A 61 -18.71 -10.12 5.37
CA SER A 61 -17.49 -9.82 4.61
C SER A 61 -17.17 -8.34 4.74
N GLN A 62 -15.94 -7.98 5.09
CA GLN A 62 -15.51 -6.58 5.20
C GLN A 62 -14.28 -6.33 4.33
N PRO A 63 -14.22 -5.18 3.61
CA PRO A 63 -13.02 -4.81 2.89
C PRO A 63 -11.88 -4.50 3.87
N ALA A 64 -10.67 -4.88 3.49
CA ALA A 64 -9.44 -4.62 4.22
C ALA A 64 -8.28 -4.41 3.24
N TRP A 65 -7.32 -3.59 3.64
CA TRP A 65 -6.10 -3.33 2.88
C TRP A 65 -5.03 -4.36 3.21
N PHE A 66 -4.41 -4.90 2.18
CA PHE A 66 -3.33 -5.87 2.31
C PHE A 66 -2.08 -5.39 1.61
N LEU A 67 -0.93 -5.67 2.22
CA LEU A 67 0.36 -5.33 1.65
C LEU A 67 0.73 -6.31 0.52
N THR A 68 0.99 -5.77 -0.66
CA THR A 68 1.46 -6.56 -1.81
C THR A 68 2.96 -6.85 -1.72
N ALA A 69 3.47 -7.67 -2.63
CA ALA A 69 4.92 -7.88 -2.75
C ALA A 69 5.65 -6.58 -3.15
N ALA A 70 5.06 -5.76 -4.02
CA ALA A 70 5.62 -4.47 -4.42
C ALA A 70 5.68 -3.50 -3.24
N GLY A 71 4.62 -3.42 -2.42
CA GLY A 71 4.64 -2.61 -1.20
C GLY A 71 5.72 -3.03 -0.20
N ARG A 72 5.96 -4.34 -0.06
CA ARG A 72 7.07 -4.85 0.77
C ARG A 72 8.44 -4.42 0.24
N ALA A 73 8.65 -4.48 -1.07
CA ALA A 73 9.92 -4.04 -1.68
C ALA A 73 10.18 -2.56 -1.41
N VAL A 74 9.17 -1.70 -1.59
CA VAL A 74 9.28 -0.26 -1.31
C VAL A 74 9.66 0.01 0.15
N ILE A 75 9.05 -0.69 1.11
CA ILE A 75 9.44 -0.57 2.51
C ILE A 75 10.92 -0.95 2.69
N ALA A 76 11.33 -2.12 2.17
CA ALA A 76 12.70 -2.61 2.30
C ALA A 76 13.76 -1.71 1.63
N GLU A 77 13.41 -1.01 0.55
CA GLU A 77 14.29 -0.04 -0.11
C GLU A 77 14.42 1.27 0.68
N LEU A 78 13.36 1.70 1.37
CA LEU A 78 13.31 2.96 2.10
C LEU A 78 13.83 2.87 3.54
N GLU A 79 13.69 1.73 4.22
CA GLU A 79 14.21 1.50 5.58
C GLU A 79 15.72 1.77 5.74
N PRO A 80 16.61 1.28 4.85
CA PRO A 80 18.04 1.60 4.95
C PRO A 80 18.35 3.08 4.66
N ASN A 81 17.43 3.81 4.03
CA ASN A 81 17.59 5.22 3.69
C ASN A 81 17.08 6.16 4.81
N GLU A 82 16.06 5.77 5.59
CA GLU A 82 15.59 6.56 6.75
C GLU A 82 16.49 6.41 7.99
N ALA A 83 17.24 5.31 8.13
CA ALA A 83 18.18 5.13 9.26
C ALA A 83 19.47 5.98 9.14
N ARG A 84 19.59 6.76 8.07
CA ARG A 84 20.83 7.45 7.67
C ARG A 84 20.69 8.98 7.65
N ASP A 85 19.50 9.50 7.98
CA ASP A 85 19.18 10.93 8.12
C ASP A 85 19.17 11.34 9.60
#